data_AF-A0A6M2FDV5-F1
#
_entry.id   AF-A0A6M2FDV5-F1
#
_cell.length_a   1.000
_cell.length_b   1.000
_cell.length_c   1.000
_cell.angle_alpha   90.00
_cell.angle_beta   90.00
_cell.angle_gamma   90.00
#
_symmetry.space_group_name_H-M   'P 1'
#
loop_
_entity.id
_entity.type
_entity.pdbx_description
1 polymer ?
#
loop_
_entity_poly.entity_id
_entity_poly.type
_entity_poly.pdbx_seq_one_letter_code
_entity_poly.pdbx_strand_id
1 'polypeptide(L)'
;MSPPPSLFNLLFIFISFSISPNSAAARSHNAPRDLVRSSCVHASYPNLCLRTLSSYAGPANTPRDLAQAAVKVSIARARKVSNYLSTLSGLKKKRERVALSDCVEQIYDSVDELSKTLRELKHLREETFRWQMSNAQTWVSAALTNEDTCLDGFHEVESKAKDDVKRKITNVARVTSNALYMINRLDESRGRPKLGH
;
A
#
# COMPACT_ATOMS: atom_id res chain seq x y z
N MET A 1 -43.83 -86.95 -4.19
CA MET A 1 -42.87 -86.51 -5.23
C MET A 1 -42.17 -85.23 -4.77
N SER A 2 -40.85 -85.30 -4.50
CA SER A 2 -39.87 -84.19 -4.71
C SER A 2 -39.53 -84.12 -6.22
N PRO A 3 -38.80 -83.12 -6.82
CA PRO A 3 -37.80 -82.14 -6.31
C PRO A 3 -37.98 -80.72 -6.96
N PRO A 4 -36.98 -79.80 -7.15
CA PRO A 4 -35.65 -79.59 -6.56
C PRO A 4 -35.45 -78.17 -5.92
N PRO A 5 -34.30 -77.90 -5.26
CA PRO A 5 -33.92 -76.58 -4.75
C PRO A 5 -33.17 -75.78 -5.82
N SER A 6 -33.37 -74.46 -5.86
CA SER A 6 -32.54 -73.53 -6.63
C SER A 6 -32.03 -72.45 -5.69
N LEU A 7 -30.82 -72.68 -5.18
CA LEU A 7 -30.04 -71.74 -4.40
C LEU A 7 -29.56 -70.62 -5.34
N PHE A 8 -30.18 -69.44 -5.27
CA PHE A 8 -29.66 -68.25 -5.94
C PHE A 8 -28.77 -67.48 -4.95
N ASN A 9 -27.46 -67.57 -5.15
CA ASN A 9 -26.45 -66.78 -4.45
C ASN A 9 -26.62 -65.30 -4.82
N LEU A 10 -27.16 -64.48 -3.90
CA LEU A 10 -27.10 -63.03 -3.99
C LEU A 10 -25.84 -62.53 -3.28
N LEU A 11 -24.76 -62.38 -4.07
CA LEU A 11 -23.55 -61.69 -3.66
C LEU A 11 -23.86 -60.19 -3.51
N PHE A 12 -24.04 -59.71 -2.27
CA PHE A 12 -24.09 -58.28 -1.97
C PHE A 12 -22.69 -57.69 -2.06
N ILE A 13 -22.38 -57.00 -3.16
CA ILE A 13 -21.18 -56.16 -3.27
C ILE A 13 -21.44 -54.88 -2.45
N PHE A 14 -20.93 -54.84 -1.22
CA PHE A 14 -20.84 -53.59 -0.45
C PHE A 14 -19.74 -52.73 -1.09
N ILE A 15 -20.13 -51.78 -1.95
CA ILE A 15 -19.25 -50.71 -2.43
C ILE A 15 -18.93 -49.84 -1.22
N SER A 16 -17.73 -50.03 -0.67
CA SER A 16 -17.18 -49.17 0.38
C SER A 16 -16.91 -47.81 -0.26
N PHE A 17 -17.83 -46.86 -0.09
CA PHE A 17 -17.61 -45.47 -0.52
C PHE A 17 -16.60 -44.85 0.45
N SER A 18 -15.31 -44.96 0.12
CA SER A 18 -14.25 -44.24 0.82
C SER A 18 -14.45 -42.74 0.58
N ILE A 19 -15.17 -42.07 1.48
CA ILE A 19 -15.17 -40.61 1.58
C ILE A 19 -13.74 -40.22 1.96
N SER A 20 -12.95 -39.88 0.95
CA SER A 20 -11.66 -39.23 1.19
C SER A 20 -11.95 -37.92 1.92
N PRO A 21 -11.34 -37.64 3.08
CA PRO A 21 -11.48 -36.32 3.69
C PRO A 21 -10.90 -35.31 2.71
N ASN A 22 -11.79 -34.46 2.19
CA ASN A 22 -11.43 -33.31 1.38
C ASN A 22 -10.43 -32.51 2.22
N SER A 23 -9.16 -32.57 1.84
CA SER A 23 -8.11 -31.81 2.52
C SER A 23 -8.45 -30.35 2.30
N ALA A 24 -9.03 -29.72 3.33
CA ALA A 24 -9.28 -28.29 3.36
C ALA A 24 -7.94 -27.62 3.02
N ALA A 25 -7.94 -26.92 1.88
CA ALA A 25 -6.78 -26.28 1.31
C ALA A 25 -5.93 -25.61 2.39
N ALA A 26 -4.64 -25.91 2.41
CA ALA A 26 -3.65 -25.16 3.15
C ALA A 26 -3.92 -23.67 2.92
N ARG A 27 -4.33 -22.94 3.97
CA ARG A 27 -4.47 -21.49 3.90
C ARG A 27 -3.05 -20.92 3.71
N SER A 28 -2.79 -20.70 2.44
CA SER A 28 -1.58 -20.29 1.74
C SER A 28 -0.62 -19.41 2.53
N HIS A 29 0.63 -19.88 2.68
CA HIS A 29 1.80 -19.06 2.99
C HIS A 29 2.01 -17.87 2.01
N ASN A 30 1.23 -17.77 0.93
CA ASN A 30 1.28 -16.70 -0.08
C ASN A 30 0.14 -15.69 0.01
N ALA A 31 -0.88 -15.85 0.88
CA ALA A 31 -2.04 -14.95 0.88
C ALA A 31 -1.69 -13.45 1.03
N PRO A 32 -0.75 -13.03 1.90
CA PRO A 32 -0.31 -11.62 1.94
C PRO A 32 0.42 -11.17 0.67
N ARG A 33 1.21 -12.06 0.05
CA ARG A 33 1.92 -11.76 -1.22
C ARG A 33 0.93 -11.58 -2.37
N ASP A 34 -0.11 -12.40 -2.42
CA ASP A 34 -1.18 -12.33 -3.42
C ASP A 34 -2.01 -11.05 -3.24
N LEU A 35 -2.31 -10.69 -1.99
CA LEU A 35 -2.99 -9.43 -1.67
C LEU A 35 -2.15 -8.21 -2.10
N VAL A 36 -0.85 -8.17 -1.79
CA VAL A 36 0.03 -7.07 -2.22
C VAL A 36 0.07 -6.98 -3.75
N ARG A 37 0.23 -8.11 -4.45
CA ARG A 37 0.31 -8.14 -5.91
C ARG A 37 -0.97 -7.63 -6.56
N SER A 38 -2.12 -8.21 -6.21
CA SER A 38 -3.43 -7.76 -6.69
C SER A 38 -3.69 -6.30 -6.33
N SER A 39 -3.20 -5.87 -5.17
CA SER A 39 -3.31 -4.49 -4.71
C SER A 39 -2.40 -3.50 -5.42
N CYS A 40 -1.37 -3.90 -6.14
CA CYS A 40 -0.47 -2.96 -6.80
C CYS A 40 -0.71 -2.84 -8.31
N VAL A 41 -1.48 -3.75 -8.92
CA VAL A 41 -1.57 -3.91 -10.38
C VAL A 41 -2.05 -2.65 -11.12
N HIS A 42 -2.99 -1.88 -10.55
CA HIS A 42 -3.47 -0.61 -11.12
C HIS A 42 -3.01 0.62 -10.32
N ALA A 43 -1.98 0.50 -9.49
CA ALA A 43 -1.42 1.66 -8.82
C ALA A 43 -0.79 2.61 -9.83
N SER A 44 -0.63 3.89 -9.48
CA SER A 44 0.03 4.88 -10.34
C SER A 44 1.47 4.47 -10.69
N TYR A 45 2.15 3.77 -9.78
CA TYR A 45 3.48 3.19 -10.01
C TYR A 45 3.52 1.71 -9.55
N PRO A 46 3.01 0.75 -10.37
CA PRO A 46 2.78 -0.64 -9.96
C PRO A 46 4.03 -1.37 -9.48
N ASN A 47 5.14 -1.26 -10.25
CA ASN A 47 6.40 -1.92 -9.92
C ASN A 47 7.04 -1.36 -8.65
N LEU A 48 6.89 -0.05 -8.40
CA LEU A 48 7.36 0.58 -7.17
C LEU A 48 6.51 0.11 -5.99
N CYS A 49 5.19 0.13 -6.14
CA CYS A 49 4.22 -0.33 -5.14
C CYS A 49 4.54 -1.75 -4.70
N LEU A 50 4.64 -2.68 -5.66
CA LEU A 50 4.90 -4.09 -5.41
C LEU A 50 6.20 -4.28 -4.66
N ARG A 51 7.29 -3.65 -5.14
CA ARG A 51 8.60 -3.73 -4.51
C ARG A 51 8.58 -3.20 -3.08
N THR A 52 8.01 -2.02 -2.86
CA THR A 52 8.02 -1.40 -1.53
C THR A 52 7.17 -2.18 -0.53
N LEU A 53 5.96 -2.60 -0.92
CA LEU A 53 5.04 -3.29 -0.02
C LEU A 53 5.41 -4.76 0.21
N SER A 54 6.02 -5.43 -0.78
CA SER A 54 6.53 -6.79 -0.59
C SER A 54 7.73 -6.85 0.37
N SER A 55 8.47 -5.74 0.49
CA SER A 55 9.61 -5.60 1.42
C SER A 55 9.22 -4.99 2.78
N TYR A 56 7.96 -4.63 2.97
CA TYR A 56 7.51 -3.96 4.18
C TYR A 56 7.41 -4.98 5.34
N ALA A 57 8.06 -4.68 6.46
CA ALA A 57 8.17 -5.61 7.58
C ALA A 57 6.94 -5.63 8.52
N GLY A 58 6.02 -4.68 8.36
CA GLY A 58 4.81 -4.60 9.19
C GLY A 58 3.61 -5.33 8.60
N PRO A 59 2.42 -5.18 9.22
CA PRO A 59 1.19 -5.79 8.72
C PRO A 59 0.85 -5.36 7.28
N ALA A 60 0.43 -6.32 6.47
CA ALA A 60 0.00 -6.14 5.07
C ALA A 60 -1.11 -7.14 4.69
N ASN A 61 -1.95 -7.52 5.66
CA ASN A 61 -2.90 -8.63 5.52
C ASN A 61 -4.30 -8.18 5.12
N THR A 62 -4.60 -6.89 5.25
CA THR A 62 -5.90 -6.30 4.91
C THR A 62 -5.73 -5.07 4.01
N PRO A 63 -6.78 -4.63 3.29
CA PRO A 63 -6.74 -3.38 2.53
C PRO A 63 -6.34 -2.17 3.40
N ARG A 64 -6.81 -2.14 4.65
CA ARG A 64 -6.44 -1.12 5.64
C ARG A 64 -4.96 -1.18 6.00
N ASP A 65 -4.42 -2.39 6.24
CA ASP A 65 -2.99 -2.58 6.51
C ASP A 65 -2.15 -2.08 5.34
N LEU A 66 -2.55 -2.37 4.10
CA LEU A 66 -1.83 -1.93 2.90
C LEU A 66 -1.83 -0.41 2.73
N ALA A 67 -2.97 0.26 2.98
CA ALA A 67 -3.03 1.72 2.98
C ALA A 67 -2.10 2.30 4.05
N GLN A 68 -2.12 1.76 5.27
CA GLN A 68 -1.20 2.18 6.34
C GLN A 68 0.27 1.90 6.00
N ALA A 69 0.57 0.75 5.40
CA ALA A 69 1.93 0.37 4.99
C ALA A 69 2.46 1.33 3.92
N ALA A 70 1.65 1.67 2.92
CA ALA A 70 2.02 2.61 1.88
C ALA A 70 2.32 4.00 2.45
N VAL A 71 1.46 4.53 3.33
CA VAL A 71 1.70 5.81 4.00
C VAL A 71 2.97 5.77 4.87
N LYS A 72 3.22 4.69 5.61
CA LYS A 72 4.45 4.52 6.41
C LYS A 72 5.70 4.48 5.55
N VAL A 73 5.65 3.82 4.38
CA VAL A 73 6.74 3.85 3.39
C VAL A 73 6.99 5.28 2.92
N SER A 74 5.93 6.05 2.61
CA SER A 74 6.05 7.45 2.22
C SER A 74 6.68 8.31 3.31
N ILE A 75 6.23 8.21 4.56
CA ILE A 75 6.82 8.92 5.71
C ILE A 75 8.32 8.61 5.84
N ALA A 76 8.70 7.34 5.77
CA ALA A 76 10.09 6.92 5.88
C ALA A 76 10.96 7.50 4.75
N ARG A 77 10.43 7.55 3.52
CA ARG A 77 11.12 8.13 2.37
C ARG A 77 11.24 9.65 2.49
N ALA A 78 10.15 10.34 2.81
CA ALA A 78 10.12 11.79 3.01
C ALA A 78 11.11 12.22 4.11
N ARG A 79 11.10 11.58 5.28
CA ARG A 79 12.08 11.84 6.36
C ARG A 79 13.52 11.66 5.92
N LYS A 80 13.81 10.56 5.22
CA LYS A 80 15.17 10.28 4.73
C LYS A 80 15.64 11.37 3.76
N VAL A 81 14.75 11.84 2.88
CA VAL A 81 15.06 12.88 1.90
C VAL A 81 15.18 14.24 2.57
N SER A 82 14.30 14.60 3.52
CA SER A 82 14.42 15.83 4.31
C SER A 82 15.79 15.92 4.98
N ASN A 83 16.23 14.88 5.70
CA ASN A 83 17.56 14.85 6.34
C ASN A 83 18.72 15.00 5.33
N TYR A 84 18.60 14.36 4.16
CA TYR A 84 19.58 14.51 3.08
C TYR A 84 19.65 15.96 2.58
N LEU A 85 18.51 16.60 2.37
CA LEU A 85 18.43 17.98 1.90
C LEU A 85 18.95 18.97 2.95
N SER A 86 18.65 18.76 4.24
CA SER A 86 19.19 19.59 5.33
C SER A 86 20.71 19.52 5.36
N THR A 87 21.27 18.30 5.24
CA THR A 87 22.73 18.10 5.17
C THR A 87 23.32 18.79 3.94
N LEU A 88 22.68 18.61 2.78
CA LEU A 88 23.13 19.20 1.53
C LEU A 88 23.09 20.73 1.59
N SER A 89 22.03 21.33 2.16
CA SER A 89 21.86 22.78 2.32
C SER A 89 23.04 23.42 3.06
N GLY A 90 23.50 22.77 4.14
CA GLY A 90 24.65 23.23 4.93
C GLY A 90 25.96 23.31 4.13
N LEU A 91 26.09 22.55 3.03
CA LEU A 91 27.29 22.47 2.20
C LEU A 91 27.25 23.40 0.98
N LYS A 92 26.13 24.10 0.73
CA LYS A 92 25.94 24.90 -0.49
C LYS A 92 26.14 26.41 -0.29
N LYS A 93 26.36 27.10 -1.43
CA LYS A 93 26.44 28.56 -1.51
C LYS A 93 25.05 29.19 -1.33
N LYS A 94 24.99 30.49 -1.02
CA LYS A 94 23.77 31.21 -0.59
C LYS A 94 22.52 30.89 -1.44
N ARG A 95 22.60 30.98 -2.78
CA ARG A 95 21.44 30.74 -3.68
C ARG A 95 20.93 29.30 -3.62
N GLU A 96 21.82 28.31 -3.73
CA GLU A 96 21.46 26.89 -3.65
C GLU A 96 20.98 26.52 -2.24
N ARG A 97 21.55 27.12 -1.20
CA ARG A 97 21.16 26.91 0.20
C ARG A 97 19.71 27.33 0.44
N VAL A 98 19.29 28.49 -0.07
CA VAL A 98 17.91 28.97 0.08
C VAL A 98 16.94 27.97 -0.55
N ALA A 99 17.13 27.63 -1.83
CA ALA A 99 16.26 26.65 -2.51
C ALA A 99 16.23 25.28 -1.81
N LEU A 100 17.37 24.82 -1.26
CA LEU A 100 17.43 23.59 -0.47
C LEU A 100 16.67 23.70 0.85
N SER A 101 16.78 24.83 1.54
CA SER A 101 16.06 25.06 2.80
C SER A 101 14.55 25.14 2.57
N ASP A 102 14.10 25.83 1.53
CA ASP A 102 12.67 25.91 1.18
C ASP A 102 12.11 24.51 0.86
N CYS A 103 12.87 23.69 0.13
CA CYS A 103 12.47 22.31 -0.10
C CYS A 103 12.52 21.45 1.17
N VAL A 104 13.45 21.68 2.09
CA VAL A 104 13.46 20.96 3.39
C VAL A 104 12.15 21.22 4.13
N GLU A 105 11.67 22.47 4.15
CA GLU A 105 10.40 22.86 4.76
C GLU A 105 9.23 22.14 4.07
N GLN A 106 9.14 22.19 2.74
CA GLN A 106 8.08 21.50 2.00
C GLN A 106 8.04 19.99 2.29
N ILE A 107 9.19 19.32 2.31
CA ILE A 107 9.24 17.87 2.60
C ILE A 107 8.98 17.56 4.07
N TYR A 108 9.31 18.48 4.98
CA TYR A 108 8.93 18.36 6.38
C TYR A 108 7.39 18.46 6.53
N ASP A 109 6.76 19.39 5.84
CA ASP A 109 5.29 19.50 5.81
C ASP A 109 4.66 18.23 5.21
N SER A 110 5.22 17.64 4.14
CA SER A 110 4.77 16.34 3.64
C SER A 110 4.82 15.25 4.71
N VAL A 111 5.85 15.23 5.57
CA VAL A 111 5.93 14.25 6.68
C VAL A 111 4.79 14.46 7.68
N ASP A 112 4.45 15.71 8.00
CA ASP A 112 3.37 16.04 8.92
C ASP A 112 2.00 15.70 8.36
N GLU A 113 1.75 16.02 7.08
CA GLU A 113 0.52 15.67 6.37
C GLU A 113 0.36 14.15 6.27
N LEU A 114 1.40 13.42 5.85
CA LEU A 114 1.38 11.95 5.84
C LEU A 114 1.16 11.35 7.23
N SER A 115 1.67 12.00 8.28
CA SER A 115 1.44 11.57 9.66
C SER A 115 -0.01 11.79 10.09
N LYS A 116 -0.67 12.86 9.64
CA LYS A 116 -2.12 13.08 9.81
C LYS A 116 -2.92 12.00 9.06
N THR A 117 -2.59 11.73 7.80
CA THR A 117 -3.18 10.62 7.01
C THR A 117 -3.09 9.30 7.76
N LEU A 118 -1.92 8.95 8.27
CA LEU A 118 -1.73 7.69 9.00
C LEU A 118 -2.58 7.62 10.28
N ARG A 119 -2.77 8.74 10.97
CA ARG A 119 -3.62 8.80 12.17
C ARG A 119 -5.07 8.47 11.83
N GLU A 120 -5.63 8.96 10.73
CA GLU A 120 -7.01 8.60 10.32
C GLU A 120 -7.10 7.11 10.01
N LEU A 121 -6.19 6.61 9.18
CA LEU A 121 -6.19 5.19 8.79
C LEU A 121 -6.05 4.26 10.00
N LYS A 122 -5.39 4.68 11.09
CA LYS A 122 -5.27 3.93 12.34
C LYS A 122 -6.53 3.95 13.21
N HIS A 123 -7.38 4.96 13.06
CA HIS A 123 -8.55 5.15 13.92
C HIS A 123 -9.87 5.19 13.14
N LEU A 124 -9.91 4.64 11.92
CA LEU A 124 -11.15 4.45 11.16
C LEU A 124 -12.21 3.76 12.00
N ARG A 125 -13.38 4.39 12.09
CA ARG A 125 -14.60 3.87 12.72
C ARG A 125 -15.73 3.87 11.71
N GLU A 126 -16.77 3.07 11.93
CA GLU A 126 -17.85 2.93 10.95
C GLU A 126 -18.68 4.22 10.84
N GLU A 127 -18.95 4.83 11.99
CA GLU A 127 -19.74 6.05 12.14
C GLU A 127 -19.07 7.28 11.52
N THR A 128 -17.74 7.36 11.54
CA THR A 128 -16.97 8.49 10.99
C THR A 128 -16.19 8.16 9.72
N PHE A 129 -16.35 6.95 9.16
CA PHE A 129 -15.50 6.43 8.08
C PHE A 129 -15.33 7.41 6.92
N ARG A 130 -16.45 7.92 6.38
CA ARG A 130 -16.45 8.82 5.21
C ARG A 130 -15.64 10.09 5.46
N TRP A 131 -15.80 10.68 6.65
CA TRP A 131 -15.09 11.90 7.02
C TRP A 131 -13.59 11.63 7.22
N GLN A 132 -13.24 10.53 7.88
CA GLN A 132 -11.84 10.15 8.10
C GLN A 132 -11.12 9.77 6.79
N MET A 133 -11.80 9.11 5.85
CA MET A 133 -11.25 8.83 4.52
C MET A 133 -11.05 10.12 3.72
N SER A 134 -12.01 11.05 3.77
CA SER A 134 -11.86 12.37 3.15
C SER A 134 -10.66 13.13 3.71
N ASN A 135 -10.49 13.14 5.04
CA ASN A 135 -9.30 13.75 5.66
C ASN A 135 -8.00 13.08 5.21
N ALA A 136 -7.96 11.74 5.21
CA ALA A 136 -6.80 10.97 4.78
C ALA A 136 -6.40 11.31 3.34
N GLN A 137 -7.38 11.41 2.44
CA GLN A 137 -7.21 11.82 1.03
C GLN A 137 -6.72 13.27 0.91
N THR A 138 -7.30 14.19 1.67
CA THR A 138 -6.87 15.60 1.69
C THR A 138 -5.40 15.72 2.09
N TRP A 139 -5.01 15.11 3.21
CA TRP A 139 -3.64 15.25 3.72
C TRP A 139 -2.61 14.52 2.85
N VAL A 140 -2.91 13.34 2.31
CA VAL A 140 -1.97 12.67 1.40
C VAL A 140 -1.83 13.44 0.08
N SER A 141 -2.89 14.14 -0.37
CA SER A 141 -2.82 15.00 -1.55
C SER A 141 -2.03 16.29 -1.27
N ALA A 142 -2.19 16.87 -0.08
CA ALA A 142 -1.36 18.00 0.36
C ALA A 142 0.14 17.61 0.41
N ALA A 143 0.47 16.41 0.89
CA ALA A 143 1.85 15.91 0.87
C ALA A 143 2.43 15.83 -0.55
N LEU A 144 1.63 15.43 -1.55
CA LEU A 144 2.03 15.45 -2.97
C LEU A 144 2.26 16.87 -3.47
N THR A 145 1.36 17.80 -3.15
CA THR A 145 1.51 19.21 -3.54
C THR A 145 2.81 19.82 -2.99
N ASN A 146 3.17 19.51 -1.75
CA ASN A 146 4.42 19.98 -1.16
C ASN A 146 5.64 19.34 -1.83
N GLU A 147 5.58 18.05 -2.16
CA GLU A 147 6.63 17.34 -2.90
C GLU A 147 6.84 17.95 -4.30
N ASP A 148 5.76 18.30 -5.00
CA ASP A 148 5.80 19.00 -6.28
C ASP A 148 6.32 20.44 -6.14
N THR A 149 5.89 21.17 -5.10
CA THR A 149 6.37 22.52 -4.79
C THR A 149 7.88 22.54 -4.53
N CYS A 150 8.41 21.54 -3.81
CA CYS A 150 9.86 21.38 -3.69
C CYS A 150 10.52 21.22 -5.07
N LEU A 151 10.00 20.36 -5.94
CA LEU A 151 10.58 20.17 -7.28
C LEU A 151 10.57 21.48 -8.08
N ASP A 152 9.50 22.25 -7.95
CA ASP A 152 9.33 23.49 -8.68
C ASP A 152 10.35 24.56 -8.26
N GLY A 153 10.62 24.67 -6.95
CA GLY A 153 11.65 25.55 -6.40
C GLY A 153 13.08 25.27 -6.90
N PHE A 154 13.32 24.10 -7.52
CA PHE A 154 14.61 23.73 -8.10
C PHE A 154 14.75 24.01 -9.60
N HIS A 155 13.71 24.48 -10.30
CA HIS A 155 13.78 24.68 -11.76
C HIS A 155 14.90 25.63 -12.19
N GLU A 156 15.15 26.70 -11.44
CA GLU A 156 16.15 27.72 -11.77
C GLU A 156 17.53 27.49 -11.14
N VAL A 157 17.72 26.42 -10.37
CA VAL A 157 19.01 26.12 -9.75
C VAL A 157 19.86 25.33 -10.73
N GLU A 158 20.95 25.92 -11.22
CA GLU A 158 21.99 25.21 -11.98
C GLU A 158 23.01 24.59 -11.01
N SER A 159 22.80 23.32 -10.65
CA SER A 159 23.74 22.61 -9.77
C SER A 159 23.89 21.14 -10.15
N LYS A 160 25.09 20.59 -9.91
CA LYS A 160 25.32 19.13 -9.97
C LYS A 160 24.43 18.35 -8.98
N ALA A 161 23.91 19.02 -7.95
CA ALA A 161 23.04 18.40 -6.96
C ALA A 161 21.56 18.31 -7.42
N LYS A 162 21.17 19.10 -8.43
CA LYS A 162 19.79 19.20 -8.93
C LYS A 162 19.21 17.85 -9.32
N ASP A 163 19.96 17.04 -10.08
CA ASP A 163 19.46 15.76 -10.57
C ASP A 163 19.29 14.73 -9.47
N ASP A 164 20.17 14.74 -8.45
CA ASP A 164 20.01 13.85 -7.29
C ASP A 164 18.85 14.29 -6.40
N VAL A 165 18.69 15.60 -6.16
CA VAL A 165 17.54 16.15 -5.43
C VAL A 165 16.24 15.79 -6.14
N LYS A 166 16.12 16.12 -7.43
CA LYS A 166 14.94 15.80 -8.26
C LYS A 166 14.62 14.32 -8.21
N ARG A 167 15.61 13.45 -8.43
CA ARG A 167 15.42 11.99 -8.38
C ARG A 167 14.89 11.52 -7.02
N LYS A 168 15.45 12.05 -5.92
CA LYS A 168 15.03 11.67 -4.56
C LYS A 168 13.60 12.13 -4.26
N ILE A 169 13.26 13.38 -4.60
CA ILE A 169 11.92 13.93 -4.35
C ILE A 169 10.88 13.26 -5.22
N THR A 170 11.16 13.04 -6.51
CA THR A 170 10.31 12.23 -7.37
C THR A 170 10.11 10.82 -6.81
N ASN A 171 11.11 10.23 -6.15
CA ASN A 171 10.91 8.94 -5.49
C ASN A 171 9.92 9.01 -4.32
N VAL A 172 9.94 10.11 -3.54
CA VAL A 172 8.94 10.36 -2.48
C VAL A 172 7.55 10.50 -3.12
N ALA A 173 7.38 11.40 -4.10
CA ALA A 173 6.13 11.60 -4.82
C ALA A 173 5.52 10.31 -5.38
N ARG A 174 6.36 9.44 -5.93
CA ARG A 174 5.88 8.16 -6.47
C ARG A 174 5.39 7.19 -5.39
N VAL A 175 6.02 7.14 -4.22
CA VAL A 175 5.51 6.29 -3.13
C VAL A 175 4.29 6.92 -2.47
N THR A 176 4.23 8.24 -2.32
CA THR A 176 3.07 8.99 -1.83
C THR A 176 1.86 8.83 -2.76
N SER A 177 2.05 8.89 -4.07
CA SER A 177 1.00 8.64 -5.06
C SER A 177 0.45 7.21 -4.96
N ASN A 178 1.32 6.21 -4.77
CA ASN A 178 0.87 4.85 -4.48
C ASN A 178 0.12 4.74 -3.14
N ALA A 179 0.45 5.55 -2.14
CA ALA A 179 -0.29 5.59 -0.88
C ALA A 179 -1.70 6.18 -1.07
N LEU A 180 -1.84 7.29 -1.79
CA LEU A 180 -3.15 7.84 -2.18
C LEU A 180 -4.00 6.80 -2.93
N TYR A 181 -3.38 6.08 -3.87
CA TYR A 181 -4.06 5.00 -4.58
C TYR A 181 -4.61 3.90 -3.64
N MET A 182 -3.82 3.47 -2.65
CA MET A 182 -4.26 2.47 -1.66
C MET A 182 -5.39 2.99 -0.76
N ILE A 183 -5.36 4.28 -0.44
CA ILE A 183 -6.41 4.97 0.34
C ILE A 183 -7.71 5.00 -0.47
N ASN A 184 -7.68 5.39 -1.74
CA ASN A 184 -8.87 5.42 -2.60
C ASN A 184 -9.49 4.03 -2.76
N ARG A 185 -8.65 3.01 -2.96
CA ARG A 185 -9.07 1.61 -2.99
C ARG A 185 -9.75 1.14 -1.71
N LEU A 186 -9.24 1.56 -0.55
CA LEU A 186 -9.85 1.24 0.73
C LEU A 186 -11.26 1.85 0.84
N ASP A 187 -11.42 3.10 0.40
CA ASP A 187 -12.71 3.81 0.37
C ASP A 187 -13.73 3.08 -0.53
N GLU A 188 -13.33 2.78 -1.77
CA GLU A 188 -14.16 2.07 -2.75
C GLU A 188 -14.59 0.67 -2.28
N SER A 189 -13.70 -0.04 -1.57
CA SER A 189 -13.98 -1.40 -1.09
C SER A 189 -15.12 -1.46 -0.08
N ARG A 190 -15.39 -0.35 0.64
CA ARG A 190 -16.53 -0.22 1.56
C ARG A 190 -17.80 0.27 0.87
N GLY A 191 -17.69 0.96 -0.27
CA GLY A 191 -18.82 1.44 -1.07
C GLY A 191 -19.52 0.36 -1.90
N ARG A 192 -18.90 -0.82 -2.09
CA ARG A 192 -19.53 -1.94 -2.81
C ARG A 192 -20.52 -2.67 -1.88
N PRO A 193 -21.80 -2.78 -2.25
CA PRO A 193 -22.71 -3.69 -1.57
C PRO A 193 -22.10 -5.10 -1.59
N LYS A 194 -22.04 -5.77 -0.44
CA LYS A 194 -21.72 -7.20 -0.42
C LYS A 194 -22.87 -7.92 -1.14
N LEU A 195 -22.68 -8.25 -2.41
CA LEU A 195 -23.52 -9.23 -3.09
C LEU A 195 -23.34 -10.56 -2.34
N GLY A 196 -24.29 -10.86 -1.47
CA GLY A 196 -24.37 -12.12 -0.74
C GLY A 196 -24.41 -13.27 -1.73
N HIS A 197 -23.56 -14.27 -1.50
CA HIS A 197 -23.77 -15.63 -1.97
C HIS A 197 -24.47 -16.39 -0.85
#